data_AF-A0A3M2D8G3-F1
#
_entry.id   AF-A0A3M2D8G3-F1
#
_cell.length_a   1.000
_cell.length_b   1.000
_cell.length_c   1.000
_cell.angle_alpha   90.00
_cell.angle_beta   90.00
_cell.angle_gamma   90.00
#
_symmetry.space_group_name_H-M   'P 1'
#
loop_
_entity.id
_entity.type
_entity.pdbx_description
1 polymer ?
#
loop_
_entity_poly.entity_id
_entity_poly.type
_entity_poly.pdbx_seq_one_letter_code
_entity_poly.pdbx_strand_id
1 'polypeptide(L)'
;MKKLTLDESAKCSSLFSLVFALFIILLMGLFSSEKFKCTRCSRKGEQLPFAPFPNEIGTRIYNEICQICWREWMQRQNQLINHFGLDVSDPEAQEFLFDQIKLFLFNEGSRPIAEIDTSKEGTIKW
;
A
#
# COMPACT_ATOMS: atom_id res chain seq x y z
N MET A 1 21.22 16.49 61.32
CA MET A 1 20.36 16.97 60.21
C MET A 1 21.19 16.95 58.93
N LYS A 2 21.05 15.93 58.07
CA LYS A 2 21.82 15.79 56.84
C LYS A 2 21.15 16.65 55.76
N LYS A 3 21.85 17.67 55.24
CA LYS A 3 21.44 18.39 54.02
C LYS A 3 21.52 17.39 52.88
N LEU A 4 20.38 16.87 52.42
CA LEU A 4 20.28 16.21 51.13
C LEU A 4 20.51 17.29 50.07
N THR A 5 21.62 17.15 49.37
CA THR A 5 22.13 18.08 48.37
C THR A 5 21.26 18.03 47.12
N LEU A 6 20.88 19.20 46.63
CA LEU A 6 20.17 19.50 45.37
C LEU A 6 20.89 19.01 44.08
N ASP A 7 21.82 18.04 44.19
CA ASP A 7 22.66 17.50 43.10
C ASP A 7 22.06 16.23 42.46
N GLU A 8 21.24 15.46 43.19
CA GLU A 8 20.63 14.23 42.66
C GLU A 8 19.51 14.49 41.63
N SER A 9 18.84 15.64 41.69
CA SER A 9 17.75 15.99 40.76
C SER A 9 18.26 16.32 39.36
N ALA A 10 19.44 16.93 39.23
CA ALA A 10 20.03 17.29 37.94
C ALA A 10 20.59 16.07 37.19
N LYS A 11 21.15 15.09 37.92
CA LYS A 11 21.64 13.82 37.35
C LYS A 11 20.50 12.95 36.83
N CYS A 12 19.37 12.92 37.52
CA CYS A 12 18.18 12.17 37.10
C CYS A 12 17.55 12.74 35.80
N SER A 13 17.55 14.07 35.65
CA SER A 13 17.04 14.74 34.43
C SER A 13 17.89 14.46 33.18
N SER A 14 19.21 14.43 33.31
CA SER A 14 20.14 14.18 32.18
C SER A 14 20.09 12.72 31.70
N LEU A 15 20.02 11.77 32.62
CA LEU A 15 19.85 10.34 32.31
C LEU A 15 18.51 10.05 31.63
N PHE A 16 17.43 10.72 32.05
CA PHE A 16 16.12 10.58 31.42
C PHE A 16 16.11 11.11 29.97
N SER A 17 16.82 12.21 29.72
CA SER A 17 16.94 12.80 28.38
C SER A 17 17.78 11.92 27.44
N LEU A 18 18.85 11.29 27.94
CA LEU A 18 19.67 10.37 27.15
C LEU A 18 18.93 9.07 26.81
N VAL A 19 18.15 8.51 27.74
CA VAL A 19 17.34 7.31 27.49
C VAL A 19 16.17 7.63 26.54
N PHE A 20 15.54 8.79 26.68
CA PHE A 20 14.50 9.25 25.75
C PHE A 20 15.07 9.55 24.36
N ALA A 21 16.25 10.16 24.27
CA ALA A 21 16.97 10.38 23.01
C ALA A 21 17.39 9.05 22.37
N LEU A 22 17.87 8.08 23.13
CA LEU A 22 18.15 6.73 22.64
C LEU A 22 16.89 6.00 22.18
N PHE A 23 15.76 6.17 22.88
CA PHE A 23 14.46 5.61 22.48
C PHE A 23 13.92 6.28 21.21
N ILE A 24 14.08 7.61 21.06
CA ILE A 24 13.75 8.34 19.84
C ILE A 24 14.68 7.97 18.69
N ILE A 25 15.98 7.83 18.92
CA ILE A 25 16.95 7.38 17.89
C ILE A 25 16.66 5.93 17.47
N LEU A 26 16.28 5.07 18.41
CA LEU A 26 15.82 3.70 18.14
C LEU A 26 14.48 3.68 17.38
N LEU A 27 13.54 4.58 17.70
CA LEU A 27 12.27 4.76 16.98
C LEU A 27 12.47 5.33 15.57
N MET A 28 13.37 6.30 15.41
CA MET A 28 13.67 6.95 14.13
C MET A 28 14.49 6.05 13.20
N GLY A 29 15.31 5.14 13.74
CA GLY A 29 16.12 4.19 12.97
C GLY A 29 15.34 3.06 12.29
N LEU A 30 14.06 2.87 12.61
CA LEU A 30 13.21 1.80 12.05
C LEU A 30 12.44 2.22 10.78
N PHE A 31 12.57 3.46 10.30
CA PHE A 31 11.78 3.98 9.18
C PHE A 31 12.64 4.39 7.99
N SER A 32 13.47 3.48 7.46
CA SER A 32 14.03 3.65 6.11
C SER A 32 13.12 2.97 5.09
N SER A 33 12.10 3.70 4.64
CA SER A 33 11.31 3.35 3.45
C SER A 33 12.13 3.77 2.22
N GLU A 34 12.96 2.87 1.69
CA GLU A 34 13.50 3.08 0.35
C GLU A 34 12.34 3.01 -0.65
N LYS A 35 11.86 4.20 -1.06
CA LYS A 35 10.78 4.32 -2.02
C LYS A 35 11.32 4.11 -3.43
N PHE A 36 10.94 3.02 -4.06
CA PHE A 36 11.26 2.73 -5.46
C PHE A 36 10.32 3.50 -6.42
N LYS A 37 10.71 3.62 -7.69
CA LYS A 37 9.91 4.30 -8.72
C LYS A 37 8.87 3.33 -9.27
N CYS A 38 7.58 3.61 -9.06
CA CYS A 38 6.48 2.84 -9.61
C CYS A 38 6.37 3.02 -11.14
N THR A 39 6.25 1.93 -11.89
CA THR A 39 6.08 1.96 -13.35
C THR A 39 4.78 2.66 -13.75
N ARG A 40 3.67 2.39 -13.07
CA ARG A 40 2.33 2.89 -13.43
C ARG A 40 2.15 4.39 -13.26
N CYS A 41 2.55 4.94 -12.11
CA CYS A 41 2.34 6.34 -11.77
C CYS A 41 3.60 7.20 -11.88
N SER A 42 4.76 6.59 -12.19
CA SER A 42 6.08 7.25 -12.29
C SER A 42 6.53 8.00 -11.02
N ARG A 43 5.87 7.78 -9.88
CA ARG A 43 6.20 8.39 -8.57
C ARG A 43 6.92 7.38 -7.67
N LYS A 44 7.68 7.90 -6.71
CA LYS A 44 8.27 7.08 -5.65
C LYS A 44 7.19 6.61 -4.69
N GLY A 45 7.12 5.31 -4.44
CA GLY A 45 6.12 4.71 -3.56
C GLY A 45 6.68 3.57 -2.72
N GLU A 46 5.88 3.15 -1.75
CA GLU A 46 6.17 1.97 -0.94
C GLU A 46 5.90 0.70 -1.74
N GLN A 47 6.75 -0.30 -1.54
CA GLN A 47 6.61 -1.61 -2.13
C GLN A 47 5.50 -2.41 -1.45
N LEU A 48 4.95 -3.39 -2.16
CA LEU A 48 3.98 -4.30 -1.57
C LEU A 48 4.65 -5.15 -0.48
N PRO A 49 3.91 -5.57 0.56
CA PRO A 49 4.47 -6.46 1.59
C PRO A 49 4.76 -7.88 1.05
N PHE A 50 4.00 -8.34 0.06
CA PHE A 50 4.16 -9.65 -0.58
C PHE A 50 3.60 -9.62 -2.01
N ALA A 51 4.02 -10.58 -2.84
CA ALA A 51 3.48 -10.75 -4.19
C ALA A 51 2.01 -11.22 -4.13
N PRO A 52 1.09 -10.60 -4.88
CA PRO A 52 -0.34 -10.91 -4.78
C PRO A 52 -0.71 -12.27 -5.36
N PHE A 53 0.08 -12.78 -6.32
CA PHE A 53 -0.15 -14.06 -6.97
C PHE A 53 1.16 -14.86 -7.06
N PRO A 54 1.11 -16.21 -6.98
CA PRO A 54 2.27 -17.07 -7.16
C PRO A 54 2.58 -17.31 -8.64
N ASN A 55 2.67 -16.25 -9.43
CA ASN A 55 2.96 -16.30 -10.87
C ASN A 55 3.87 -15.14 -11.29
N GLU A 56 4.34 -15.16 -12.54
CA GLU A 56 5.26 -14.15 -13.07
C GLU A 56 4.70 -12.71 -12.96
N ILE A 57 3.40 -12.54 -13.18
CA ILE A 57 2.72 -11.25 -13.04
C ILE A 57 2.74 -10.78 -11.59
N GLY A 58 2.49 -11.66 -10.63
CA GLY A 58 2.55 -11.35 -9.21
C GLY A 58 3.95 -10.89 -8.79
N THR A 59 4.99 -11.55 -9.28
CA THR A 59 6.38 -11.13 -9.08
C THR A 59 6.65 -9.76 -9.72
N ARG A 60 6.15 -9.52 -10.95
CA ARG A 60 6.28 -8.22 -11.63
C ARG A 60 5.58 -7.10 -10.87
N ILE A 61 4.35 -7.34 -10.39
CA ILE A 61 3.60 -6.37 -9.58
C ILE A 61 4.37 -6.03 -8.30
N TYR A 62 4.89 -7.04 -7.60
CA TYR A 62 5.70 -6.81 -6.41
C TYR A 62 6.91 -5.91 -6.68
N ASN A 63 7.60 -6.09 -7.80
CA ASN A 63 8.81 -5.35 -8.15
C ASN A 63 8.56 -3.94 -8.72
N GLU A 64 7.45 -3.74 -9.45
CA GLU A 64 7.26 -2.54 -10.28
C GLU A 64 6.10 -1.63 -9.85
N ILE A 65 5.17 -2.13 -9.03
CA ILE A 65 3.93 -1.42 -8.70
C ILE A 65 3.92 -1.02 -7.23
N CYS A 66 3.69 0.25 -6.95
CA CYS A 66 3.61 0.71 -5.56
C CYS A 66 2.27 0.37 -4.91
N GLN A 67 2.26 0.36 -3.58
CA GLN A 67 1.08 0.04 -2.78
C GLN A 67 -0.14 0.93 -3.09
N ILE A 68 0.07 2.19 -3.49
CA ILE A 68 -1.02 3.11 -3.86
C ILE A 68 -1.75 2.60 -5.11
N CYS A 69 -1.02 2.36 -6.20
CA CYS A 69 -1.59 1.86 -7.45
C CYS A 69 -2.21 0.47 -7.28
N TRP A 70 -1.65 -0.36 -6.39
CA TRP A 70 -2.26 -1.64 -6.05
C TRP A 70 -3.63 -1.48 -5.39
N ARG A 71 -3.78 -0.55 -4.44
CA ARG A 71 -5.08 -0.27 -3.81
C ARG A 71 -6.11 0.24 -4.82
N GLU A 72 -5.69 1.12 -5.73
CA GLU A 72 -6.56 1.60 -6.82
C GLU A 72 -7.04 0.45 -7.70
N TRP A 73 -6.16 -0.50 -8.03
CA TRP A 73 -6.54 -1.71 -8.74
C TRP A 73 -7.58 -2.54 -7.96
N MET A 74 -7.38 -2.77 -6.66
CA MET A 74 -8.33 -3.55 -5.85
C MET A 74 -9.73 -2.91 -5.82
N GLN A 75 -9.80 -1.58 -5.73
CA GLN A 75 -11.07 -0.86 -5.80
C GLN A 75 -11.75 -1.04 -7.15
N ARG A 76 -10.98 -0.88 -8.23
CA ARG A 76 -11.46 -1.11 -9.59
C ARG A 76 -11.92 -2.55 -9.83
N GLN A 77 -11.17 -3.54 -9.34
CA GLN A 77 -11.52 -4.95 -9.43
C GLN A 77 -12.89 -5.22 -8.79
N ASN A 78 -13.13 -4.70 -7.59
CA ASN A 78 -14.43 -4.83 -6.93
C ASN A 78 -15.56 -4.20 -7.76
N GLN A 79 -15.33 -3.04 -8.35
CA GLN A 79 -16.31 -2.41 -9.24
C GLN A 79 -16.59 -3.25 -10.49
N LEU A 80 -15.55 -3.84 -11.11
CA LEU A 80 -15.71 -4.73 -12.25
C LEU A 80 -16.51 -5.99 -11.87
N ILE A 81 -16.18 -6.62 -10.74
CA ILE A 81 -16.91 -7.78 -10.24
C ILE A 81 -18.39 -7.46 -10.04
N ASN A 82 -18.70 -6.35 -9.37
CA ASN A 82 -20.08 -5.97 -9.09
C ASN A 82 -20.84 -5.53 -10.35
N HIS A 83 -20.20 -4.75 -11.23
CA HIS A 83 -20.85 -4.20 -12.42
C HIS A 83 -21.15 -5.27 -13.48
N PHE A 84 -20.22 -6.19 -13.71
CA PHE A 84 -20.39 -7.28 -14.68
C PHE A 84 -20.98 -8.55 -14.06
N GLY A 85 -21.19 -8.58 -12.74
CA GLY A 85 -21.71 -9.75 -12.03
C GLY A 85 -20.79 -10.96 -12.14
N LEU A 86 -19.47 -10.75 -12.04
CA LEU A 86 -18.46 -11.80 -12.23
C LEU A 86 -18.45 -12.77 -11.06
N ASP A 87 -18.45 -14.08 -11.35
CA ASP A 87 -18.09 -15.10 -10.37
C ASP A 87 -16.57 -15.29 -10.38
N VAL A 88 -15.89 -14.89 -9.31
CA VAL A 88 -14.42 -15.03 -9.18
C VAL A 88 -13.94 -16.49 -9.16
N SER A 89 -14.85 -17.45 -9.03
CA SER A 89 -14.55 -18.88 -9.09
C SER A 89 -14.51 -19.40 -10.53
N ASP A 90 -15.13 -18.69 -11.47
CA ASP A 90 -15.14 -19.03 -12.90
C ASP A 90 -13.79 -18.70 -13.54
N PRO A 91 -13.11 -19.67 -14.17
CA PRO A 91 -11.87 -19.44 -14.91
C PRO A 91 -11.97 -18.31 -15.93
N GLU A 92 -13.10 -18.15 -16.64
CA GLU A 92 -13.24 -17.10 -17.65
C GLU A 92 -13.28 -15.70 -17.02
N ALA A 93 -13.94 -15.56 -15.88
CA ALA A 93 -13.95 -14.33 -15.11
C ALA A 93 -12.57 -14.01 -14.51
N GLN A 94 -11.82 -15.04 -14.07
CA GLN A 94 -10.44 -14.87 -13.62
C GLN A 94 -9.55 -14.37 -14.76
N GLU A 95 -9.64 -14.98 -15.94
CA GLU A 95 -8.91 -14.54 -17.14
C GLU A 95 -9.24 -13.09 -17.52
N PHE A 96 -10.53 -12.72 -17.51
CA PHE A 96 -10.95 -11.35 -17.75
C PHE A 96 -10.32 -10.37 -16.75
N LEU A 97 -10.36 -10.68 -15.45
CA LEU A 97 -9.73 -9.84 -14.41
C LEU A 97 -8.20 -9.78 -14.57
N PHE A 98 -7.57 -10.88 -15.01
CA PHE A 98 -6.14 -10.95 -15.32
C PHE A 98 -5.76 -10.15 -16.57
N ASP A 99 -6.64 -9.99 -17.55
CA ASP A 99 -6.41 -9.07 -18.66
C ASP A 99 -6.56 -7.62 -18.19
N GLN A 100 -7.59 -7.32 -17.39
CA GLN A 100 -7.84 -5.98 -16.86
C GLN A 100 -6.73 -5.46 -15.95
N ILE A 101 -6.11 -6.32 -15.12
CA ILE A 101 -4.96 -5.93 -14.28
C ILE A 101 -3.73 -5.58 -15.13
N LYS A 102 -3.44 -6.35 -16.19
CA LYS A 102 -2.32 -6.08 -17.10
C LYS A 102 -2.53 -4.75 -17.81
N LEU A 103 -3.76 -4.50 -18.29
CA LEU A 103 -4.08 -3.24 -18.92
C LEU A 103 -4.02 -2.08 -17.93
N PHE A 104 -4.57 -2.25 -16.72
CA PHE A 104 -4.63 -1.18 -15.75
C PHE A 104 -3.25 -0.79 -15.20
N LEU A 105 -2.37 -1.75 -14.93
CA LEU A 105 -1.07 -1.51 -14.29
C LEU A 105 0.07 -1.28 -15.29
N PHE A 106 0.04 -1.95 -16.45
CA PHE A 106 1.13 -1.93 -17.42
C PHE A 106 0.73 -1.38 -18.78
N ASN A 107 -0.57 -1.08 -19.00
CA ASN A 107 -1.10 -0.69 -20.31
C ASN A 107 -0.86 -1.76 -21.39
N GLU A 108 -0.85 -3.03 -20.96
CA GLU A 108 -0.61 -4.21 -21.79
C GLU A 108 -1.84 -5.14 -21.75
N GLY A 109 -2.22 -5.72 -22.89
CA GLY A 109 -3.19 -6.81 -22.95
C GLY A 109 -4.00 -6.81 -24.24
N SER A 110 -4.85 -7.84 -24.39
CA SER A 110 -5.59 -8.12 -25.63
C SER A 110 -6.99 -7.50 -25.66
N ARG A 111 -7.61 -7.30 -24.49
CA ARG A 111 -8.96 -6.76 -24.36
C ARG A 111 -8.92 -5.25 -24.09
N PRO A 112 -9.92 -4.46 -24.53
CA PRO A 112 -10.02 -3.07 -24.13
C PRO A 112 -10.23 -2.93 -22.61
N ILE A 113 -9.86 -1.77 -22.07
CA ILE A 113 -10.13 -1.43 -20.67
C ILE A 113 -11.65 -1.42 -20.47
N ALA A 114 -12.15 -2.24 -19.55
CA ALA A 114 -13.57 -2.29 -19.27
C ALA A 114 -14.02 -0.99 -18.59
N GLU A 115 -14.96 -0.27 -19.19
CA GLU A 115 -15.45 1.00 -18.68
C GLU A 115 -16.62 0.75 -17.71
N ILE A 116 -16.58 1.39 -16.54
CA ILE A 116 -17.66 1.37 -15.56
C ILE A 116 -18.39 2.71 -15.71
N ASP A 117 -19.65 2.68 -16.16
CA ASP A 117 -20.50 3.87 -16.24
C ASP A 117 -20.97 4.26 -14.84
N THR A 118 -20.23 5.14 -14.17
CA THR A 118 -20.59 5.68 -12.85
C THR A 118 -21.62 6.81 -12.92
N SER A 119 -22.13 7.18 -14.11
CA SER A 119 -23.12 8.27 -14.23
C SER A 119 -24.47 7.96 -13.59
N LYS A 120 -24.71 6.70 -13.21
CA LYS A 120 -25.99 6.21 -12.66
C LYS A 120 -25.94 5.82 -11.18
N GLU A 121 -24.93 6.24 -10.43
CA GLU A 121 -24.90 5.99 -8.98
C GLU A 121 -26.14 6.63 -8.32
N GLY A 122 -27.08 5.77 -7.91
CA GLY A 122 -28.31 6.20 -7.26
C GLY A 122 -28.00 6.85 -5.91
N THR A 123 -28.50 8.06 -5.69
CA THR A 123 -28.43 8.73 -4.40
C THR A 123 -29.14 7.87 -3.36
N ILE A 124 -28.39 7.17 -2.51
CA ILE A 124 -28.94 6.51 -1.33
C ILE A 124 -29.29 7.62 -0.34
N LYS A 125 -30.55 8.06 -0.36
CA LYS A 125 -31.13 8.80 0.76
C LYS A 125 -31.55 7.79 1.81
N TRP A 126 -30.77 7.72 2.89
CA TRP A 126 -31.22 7.19 4.17
C TRP A 126 -32.24 8.12 4.82
#